data_AF-A0AAI8G9Y4-F1
#
_entry.id   AF-A0AAI8G9Y4-F1
#
_cell.length_a   1.000
_cell.length_b   1.000
_cell.length_c   1.000
_cell.angle_alpha   90.00
_cell.angle_beta   90.00
_cell.angle_gamma   90.00
#
_symmetry.space_group_name_H-M   'P 1'
#
loop_
_entity.id
_entity.type
_entity.pdbx_description
1 polymer ?
#
loop_
_entity_poly.entity_id
_entity_poly.type
_entity_poly.pdbx_seq_one_letter_code
_entity_poly.pdbx_strand_id
1 'polypeptide(L)'
;MGKLTKQLLEFVFDNQKIIKNSNIEEINKLLWHKTCDGKITFHKETLDIINEKENKKEYFNFLNDEYLRYIDKSELPISEKAEIIANILNFIALNTNDYDPFSNMGFFAQNFDGGRKTEGKYSKEFIKHKFYNLKDFKKQWEEAKIDGDGVAYPGNIE
;
A
#
# COMPACT_ATOMS: atom_id res chain seq x y z
N MET A 1 -15.40 8.73 -21.37
CA MET A 1 -14.09 8.93 -20.71
C MET A 1 -13.07 8.13 -21.49
N GLY A 2 -12.14 8.82 -22.14
CA GLY A 2 -11.13 8.18 -22.97
C GLY A 2 -10.16 7.38 -22.11
N LYS A 3 -9.92 6.12 -22.46
CA LYS A 3 -8.76 5.37 -21.98
C LYS A 3 -7.54 6.26 -22.21
N LEU A 4 -6.83 6.61 -21.14
CA LEU A 4 -5.44 7.01 -21.28
C LEU A 4 -4.77 5.82 -21.98
N THR A 5 -4.20 6.01 -23.16
CA THR A 5 -3.46 4.92 -23.79
C THR A 5 -2.33 4.53 -22.84
N LYS A 6 -2.08 3.23 -22.64
CA LYS A 6 -1.01 2.72 -21.75
C LYS A 6 0.32 3.46 -21.98
N GLN A 7 0.62 3.76 -23.24
CA GLN A 7 1.77 4.57 -23.68
C GLN A 7 1.80 6.00 -23.11
N LEU A 8 0.65 6.69 -23.02
CA LEU A 8 0.57 8.03 -22.44
C LEU A 8 0.76 7.97 -20.92
N LEU A 9 0.23 6.94 -20.26
CA LEU A 9 0.42 6.73 -18.83
C LEU A 9 1.90 6.41 -18.51
N GLU A 10 2.52 5.52 -19.29
CA GLU A 10 3.96 5.25 -19.23
C GLU A 10 4.81 6.51 -19.43
N PHE A 11 4.47 7.33 -20.43
CA PHE A 11 5.14 8.62 -20.68
C PHE A 11 5.02 9.57 -19.48
N VAL A 12 3.85 9.68 -18.86
CA VAL A 12 3.66 10.50 -17.65
C VAL A 12 4.52 9.96 -16.50
N PHE A 13 4.54 8.65 -16.29
CA PHE A 13 5.35 7.99 -15.27
C PHE A 13 6.84 8.28 -15.43
N ASP A 14 7.36 8.11 -16.65
CA ASP A 14 8.78 8.28 -16.94
C ASP A 14 9.21 9.75 -16.84
N ASN A 15 8.33 10.69 -17.18
CA ASN A 15 8.63 12.13 -17.11
C ASN A 15 8.46 12.74 -15.72
N GLN A 16 7.51 12.26 -14.91
CA GLN A 16 7.27 12.86 -13.59
C GLN A 16 8.36 12.53 -12.57
N LYS A 17 9.24 11.54 -12.84
CA LYS A 17 10.25 11.05 -11.89
C LYS A 17 9.61 10.75 -10.53
N ILE A 18 8.61 9.86 -10.53
CA ILE A 18 7.80 9.48 -9.34
C ILE A 18 8.65 9.24 -8.10
N ILE A 19 9.77 8.56 -8.26
CA ILE A 19 10.69 8.21 -7.16
C ILE A 19 11.64 9.37 -6.79
N LYS A 20 11.91 10.32 -7.70
CA LYS A 20 13.07 11.24 -7.58
C LYS A 20 12.79 12.73 -7.52
N ASN A 21 11.56 13.23 -7.67
CA ASN A 21 11.22 14.66 -7.47
C ASN A 21 9.72 14.96 -7.64
N SER A 22 8.84 13.96 -7.59
CA SER A 22 7.42 14.20 -7.82
C SER A 22 6.72 14.85 -6.62
N ASN A 23 5.81 15.77 -6.91
CA ASN A 23 4.82 16.21 -5.94
C ASN A 23 3.93 15.00 -5.60
N ILE A 24 3.99 14.51 -4.35
CA ILE A 24 3.21 13.34 -3.90
C ILE A 24 1.70 13.55 -4.12
N GLU A 25 1.23 14.80 -4.12
CA GLU A 25 -0.16 15.11 -4.43
C GLU A 25 -0.55 14.80 -5.89
N GLU A 26 0.37 14.97 -6.84
CA GLU A 26 0.15 14.55 -8.23
C GLU A 26 0.18 13.02 -8.35
N ILE A 27 0.99 12.35 -7.54
CA ILE A 27 1.02 10.88 -7.49
C ILE A 27 -0.31 10.32 -7.00
N ASN A 28 -1.00 10.96 -6.04
CA ASN A 28 -2.34 10.53 -5.63
C ASN A 28 -3.28 10.41 -6.83
N LYS A 29 -3.28 11.41 -7.72
CA LYS A 29 -4.16 11.47 -8.89
C LYS A 29 -3.86 10.37 -9.91
N LEU A 30 -2.66 9.80 -9.89
CA LEU A 30 -2.27 8.67 -10.74
C LEU A 30 -2.66 7.32 -10.12
N LEU A 31 -2.73 7.23 -8.79
CA LEU A 31 -3.00 5.98 -8.08
C LEU A 31 -4.49 5.77 -7.83
N TRP A 32 -5.22 6.83 -7.49
CA TRP A 32 -6.63 6.75 -7.17
C TRP A 32 -7.34 8.10 -7.35
N HIS A 33 -8.66 8.06 -7.31
CA HIS A 33 -9.49 9.26 -7.24
C HIS A 33 -10.70 9.00 -6.36
N LYS A 34 -11.32 10.08 -5.87
CA LYS A 34 -12.61 10.03 -5.20
C LYS A 34 -13.72 10.30 -6.20
N THR A 35 -14.69 9.40 -6.29
CA THR A 35 -15.88 9.58 -7.12
C THR A 35 -16.84 10.59 -6.48
N CYS A 36 -17.84 11.06 -7.23
CA CYS A 36 -18.82 12.02 -6.71
C CYS A 36 -19.64 11.50 -5.52
N ASP A 37 -19.83 10.18 -5.41
CA ASP A 37 -20.46 9.52 -4.25
C ASP A 37 -19.48 9.25 -3.10
N GLY A 38 -18.26 9.79 -3.18
CA GLY A 38 -17.28 9.75 -2.10
C GLY A 38 -16.46 8.45 -2.02
N LYS A 39 -16.60 7.53 -2.97
CA LYS A 39 -15.83 6.27 -2.99
C LYS A 39 -14.44 6.47 -3.54
N ILE A 40 -13.46 5.77 -2.98
CA ILE A 40 -12.10 5.74 -3.51
C ILE A 40 -12.04 4.69 -4.61
N THR A 41 -11.51 5.08 -5.77
CA THR A 41 -11.33 4.20 -6.93
C THR A 41 -9.88 4.22 -7.38
N PHE A 42 -9.22 3.07 -7.28
CA PHE A 42 -7.84 2.87 -7.71
C PHE A 42 -7.71 2.71 -9.23
N HIS A 43 -6.68 3.33 -9.79
CA HIS A 43 -6.33 3.23 -11.19
C HIS A 43 -5.49 1.97 -11.41
N LYS A 44 -6.16 0.85 -11.71
CA LYS A 44 -5.50 -0.45 -11.89
C LYS A 44 -4.40 -0.40 -12.96
N GLU A 45 -4.66 0.27 -14.07
CA GLU A 45 -3.70 0.42 -15.18
C GLU A 45 -2.38 1.05 -14.70
N THR A 46 -2.45 1.99 -13.75
CA THR A 46 -1.27 2.61 -13.14
C THR A 46 -0.46 1.60 -12.32
N LEU A 47 -1.14 0.84 -11.46
CA LEU A 47 -0.50 -0.17 -10.62
C LEU A 47 0.11 -1.29 -11.47
N ASP A 48 -0.56 -1.69 -12.54
CA ASP A 48 -0.06 -2.68 -13.49
C ASP A 48 1.23 -2.20 -14.16
N ILE A 49 1.28 -0.94 -14.62
CA ILE A 49 2.51 -0.35 -15.18
C ILE A 49 3.65 -0.38 -14.16
N ILE A 50 3.40 -0.01 -12.90
CA ILE A 50 4.42 -0.06 -11.85
C ILE A 50 4.96 -1.49 -11.69
N ASN A 51 4.07 -2.49 -11.70
CA ASN A 51 4.44 -3.89 -11.54
C ASN A 51 5.25 -4.44 -12.73
N GLU A 52 5.08 -3.87 -13.93
CA GLU A 52 5.80 -4.27 -15.14
C GLU A 52 7.18 -3.60 -15.29
N LYS A 53 7.50 -2.56 -14.50
CA LYS A 53 8.80 -1.87 -14.58
C LYS A 53 9.95 -2.77 -14.13
N GLU A 54 11.09 -2.70 -14.86
CA GLU A 54 12.31 -3.43 -14.48
C GLU A 54 12.80 -3.07 -13.07
N ASN A 55 12.67 -1.80 -12.68
CA ASN A 55 13.01 -1.29 -11.36
C ASN A 55 11.79 -1.23 -10.40
N LYS A 56 10.78 -2.09 -10.56
CA LYS A 56 9.55 -2.08 -9.72
C LYS A 56 9.81 -2.06 -8.21
N LYS A 57 10.91 -2.65 -7.75
CA LYS A 57 11.31 -2.64 -6.33
C LYS A 57 11.51 -1.22 -5.80
N GLU A 58 12.06 -0.31 -6.61
CA GLU A 58 12.22 1.09 -6.21
C GLU A 58 10.87 1.79 -6.04
N TYR A 59 9.91 1.49 -6.94
CA TYR A 59 8.54 2.01 -6.82
C TYR A 59 7.82 1.43 -5.60
N PHE A 60 7.97 0.14 -5.32
CA PHE A 60 7.37 -0.47 -4.13
C PHE A 60 7.94 0.12 -2.85
N ASN A 61 9.26 0.35 -2.78
CA ASN A 61 9.88 1.01 -1.64
C ASN A 61 9.37 2.45 -1.47
N PHE A 62 9.29 3.23 -2.56
CA PHE A 62 8.71 4.57 -2.54
C PHE A 62 7.26 4.55 -2.02
N LEU A 63 6.45 3.63 -2.56
CA LEU A 63 5.05 3.48 -2.15
C LEU A 63 4.94 3.12 -0.66
N ASN A 64 5.79 2.22 -0.16
CA ASN A 64 5.71 1.75 1.22
C ASN A 64 6.25 2.77 2.24
N ASP A 65 7.37 3.43 1.92
CA ASP A 65 8.13 4.24 2.89
C ASP A 65 7.74 5.72 2.88
N GLU A 66 7.59 6.28 1.68
CA GLU A 66 7.33 7.72 1.49
C GLU A 66 5.84 7.99 1.33
N TYR A 67 5.19 7.26 0.43
CA TYR A 67 3.78 7.49 0.09
C TYR A 67 2.84 7.16 1.25
N LEU A 68 2.99 6.01 1.93
CA LEU A 68 2.15 5.69 3.09
C LEU A 68 2.32 6.69 4.23
N ARG A 69 3.56 7.18 4.45
CA ARG A 69 3.83 8.22 5.45
C ARG A 69 3.15 9.54 5.10
N TYR A 70 3.13 9.91 3.82
CA TYR A 70 2.37 11.07 3.35
C TYR A 70 0.86 10.88 3.61
N ILE A 71 0.30 9.71 3.26
CA ILE A 71 -1.12 9.43 3.49
C ILE A 71 -1.46 9.49 4.99
N ASP A 72 -0.62 8.93 5.86
CA ASP A 72 -0.81 8.98 7.30
C ASP A 72 -0.92 10.43 7.83
N LYS A 73 -0.09 11.33 7.30
CA LYS A 73 -0.04 12.76 7.66
C LYS A 73 -1.06 13.65 6.93
N SER A 74 -1.75 13.15 5.91
CA SER A 74 -2.71 13.94 5.15
C SER A 74 -3.93 14.36 6.00
N GLU A 75 -4.75 15.28 5.50
CA GLU A 75 -6.00 15.70 6.16
C GLU A 75 -7.19 14.77 5.86
N LEU A 76 -6.95 13.63 5.18
CA LEU A 76 -8.02 12.67 4.86
C LEU A 76 -8.63 12.06 6.14
N PRO A 77 -9.93 11.72 6.13
CA PRO A 77 -10.54 10.93 7.18
C PRO A 77 -9.81 9.60 7.39
N ILE A 78 -9.78 9.10 8.63
CA ILE A 78 -9.04 7.86 8.96
C ILE A 78 -9.48 6.65 8.15
N SER A 79 -10.78 6.53 7.85
CA SER A 79 -11.32 5.45 7.01
C SER A 79 -10.79 5.51 5.58
N GLU A 80 -10.64 6.71 5.02
CA GLU A 80 -10.11 6.92 3.67
C GLU A 80 -8.61 6.64 3.62
N LYS A 81 -7.86 7.11 4.63
CA LYS A 81 -6.45 6.76 4.79
C LYS A 81 -6.26 5.24 4.87
N ALA A 82 -7.07 4.58 5.70
CA ALA A 82 -7.00 3.14 5.88
C ALA A 82 -7.30 2.37 4.59
N GLU A 83 -8.30 2.77 3.81
CA GLU A 83 -8.61 2.15 2.52
C GLU A 83 -7.43 2.30 1.54
N ILE A 84 -6.81 3.48 1.48
CA ILE A 84 -5.63 3.72 0.62
C ILE A 84 -4.45 2.88 1.05
N ILE A 85 -4.10 2.93 2.32
CA ILE A 85 -2.99 2.16 2.87
C ILE A 85 -3.19 0.65 2.63
N ALA A 86 -4.39 0.13 2.89
CA ALA A 86 -4.69 -1.28 2.68
C ALA A 86 -4.52 -1.71 1.21
N ASN A 87 -5.02 -0.92 0.26
CA ASN A 87 -4.88 -1.21 -1.16
C ASN A 87 -3.41 -1.19 -1.62
N ILE A 88 -2.61 -0.22 -1.17
CA ILE A 88 -1.20 -0.13 -1.54
C ILE A 88 -0.38 -1.26 -0.92
N LEU A 89 -0.53 -1.52 0.38
CA LEU A 89 0.17 -2.62 1.06
C LEU A 89 -0.17 -3.98 0.44
N ASN A 90 -1.44 -4.21 0.13
CA ASN A 90 -1.90 -5.43 -0.53
C ASN A 90 -1.35 -5.56 -1.95
N PHE A 91 -1.37 -4.46 -2.73
CA PHE A 91 -0.78 -4.44 -4.06
C PHE A 91 0.70 -4.84 -4.03
N ILE A 92 1.49 -4.26 -3.12
CA ILE A 92 2.91 -4.62 -2.97
C ILE A 92 3.07 -6.09 -2.57
N ALA A 93 2.27 -6.57 -1.62
CA ALA A 93 2.35 -7.96 -1.14
C ALA A 93 2.04 -8.99 -2.22
N LEU A 94 1.04 -8.72 -3.08
CA LEU A 94 0.66 -9.63 -4.17
C LEU A 94 1.65 -9.65 -5.33
N ASN A 95 2.51 -8.63 -5.47
CA ASN A 95 3.32 -8.42 -6.66
C ASN A 95 4.83 -8.40 -6.42
N THR A 96 5.26 -8.56 -5.18
CA THR A 96 6.66 -8.78 -4.84
C THR A 96 7.01 -10.27 -4.93
N ASN A 97 8.15 -10.59 -5.53
CA ASN A 97 8.63 -11.97 -5.64
C ASN A 97 9.34 -12.42 -4.35
N ASP A 98 9.91 -11.47 -3.61
CA ASP A 98 10.65 -11.69 -2.36
C ASP A 98 9.86 -11.07 -1.20
N TYR A 99 8.66 -11.59 -0.95
CA TYR A 99 7.79 -11.06 0.09
C TYR A 99 8.42 -11.30 1.48
N ASP A 100 8.90 -10.22 2.08
CA ASP A 100 9.21 -10.16 3.51
C ASP A 100 8.01 -9.48 4.22
N PRO A 101 7.22 -10.22 5.01
CA PRO A 101 6.07 -9.67 5.73
C PRO A 101 6.45 -8.46 6.59
N PHE A 102 7.65 -8.47 7.19
CA PHE A 102 8.11 -7.37 8.01
C PHE A 102 8.37 -6.10 7.20
N SER A 103 9.21 -6.17 6.17
CA SER A 103 9.58 -5.01 5.35
C SER A 103 8.37 -4.38 4.66
N ASN A 104 7.32 -5.14 4.33
CA ASN A 104 6.09 -4.59 3.79
C ASN A 104 5.18 -4.03 4.89
N MET A 105 4.42 -4.90 5.58
CA MET A 105 3.34 -4.48 6.48
C MET A 105 3.77 -4.37 7.94
N GLY A 106 4.76 -5.15 8.38
CA GLY A 106 5.20 -5.19 9.78
C GLY A 106 5.85 -3.87 10.21
N PHE A 107 6.70 -3.29 9.36
CA PHE A 107 7.28 -1.97 9.55
C PHE A 107 6.19 -0.90 9.62
N PHE A 108 5.19 -0.96 8.73
CA PHE A 108 4.08 -0.02 8.76
C PHE A 108 3.29 -0.13 10.08
N ALA A 109 2.95 -1.36 10.49
CA ALA A 109 2.22 -1.60 11.74
C ALA A 109 2.99 -1.09 12.98
N GLN A 110 4.31 -1.30 13.02
CA GLN A 110 5.16 -0.83 14.10
C GLN A 110 5.18 0.69 14.25
N ASN A 111 5.26 1.41 13.13
CA ASN A 111 5.52 2.84 13.12
C ASN A 111 4.26 3.71 13.02
N PHE A 112 3.18 3.20 12.41
CA PHE A 112 2.01 4.01 12.06
C PHE A 112 0.70 3.46 12.64
N ASP A 113 0.62 2.17 12.97
CA ASP A 113 -0.58 1.55 13.52
C ASP A 113 -0.52 1.34 15.05
N GLY A 114 0.27 2.14 15.76
CA GLY A 114 0.34 2.08 17.22
C GLY A 114 1.05 0.84 17.79
N GLY A 115 1.72 0.05 16.93
CA GLY A 115 2.55 -1.09 17.31
C GLY A 115 2.10 -2.42 16.72
N ARG A 116 3.04 -3.38 16.60
CA ARG A 116 2.76 -4.70 16.00
C ARG A 116 1.83 -5.59 16.85
N LYS A 117 1.82 -5.42 18.17
CA LYS A 117 1.00 -6.23 19.10
C LYS A 117 -0.29 -5.56 19.55
N THR A 118 -0.59 -4.38 19.02
CA THR A 118 -1.77 -3.60 19.37
C THR A 118 -2.67 -3.46 18.15
N GLU A 119 -3.97 -3.32 18.39
CA GLU A 119 -4.92 -2.91 17.37
C GLU A 119 -4.98 -1.38 17.36
N GLY A 120 -4.11 -0.76 16.56
CA GLY A 120 -4.15 0.69 16.40
C GLY A 120 -5.21 1.18 15.43
N LYS A 121 -5.02 2.44 15.02
CA LYS A 121 -6.01 3.20 14.25
C LYS A 121 -6.33 2.57 12.88
N TYR A 122 -5.34 2.00 12.20
CA TYR A 122 -5.51 1.33 10.91
C TYR A 122 -6.01 -0.10 11.07
N SER A 123 -5.46 -0.91 11.99
CA SER A 123 -6.00 -2.25 12.25
C SER A 123 -7.50 -2.22 12.56
N LYS A 124 -7.95 -1.24 13.36
CA LYS A 124 -9.38 -1.08 13.68
C LYS A 124 -10.24 -0.78 12.46
N GLU A 125 -9.81 0.13 11.59
CA GLU A 125 -10.52 0.41 10.35
C GLU A 125 -10.50 -0.80 9.39
N PHE A 126 -9.38 -1.52 9.29
CA PHE A 126 -9.29 -2.73 8.48
C PHE A 126 -10.31 -3.77 8.96
N ILE A 127 -10.37 -4.07 10.26
CA ILE A 127 -11.33 -5.02 10.84
C ILE A 127 -12.77 -4.57 10.59
N LYS A 128 -13.09 -3.31 10.91
CA LYS A 128 -14.43 -2.70 10.73
C LYS A 128 -14.92 -2.81 9.28
N HIS A 129 -14.01 -2.65 8.32
CA HIS A 129 -14.31 -2.73 6.89
C HIS A 129 -14.04 -4.10 6.28
N LYS A 130 -13.91 -5.16 7.10
CA LYS A 130 -13.67 -6.54 6.67
C LYS A 130 -12.46 -6.66 5.72
N PHE A 131 -11.39 -5.97 6.07
CA PHE A 131 -10.15 -5.90 5.30
C PHE A 131 -10.38 -5.43 3.86
N TYR A 132 -11.39 -4.59 3.66
CA TYR A 132 -11.85 -4.07 2.37
C TYR A 132 -12.15 -5.16 1.32
N ASN A 133 -12.38 -6.39 1.76
CA ASN A 133 -12.50 -7.59 0.92
C ASN A 133 -11.31 -7.78 -0.06
N LEU A 134 -10.12 -7.30 0.32
CA LEU A 134 -8.91 -7.47 -0.46
C LEU A 134 -8.41 -8.91 -0.34
N LYS A 135 -8.05 -9.49 -1.48
CA LYS A 135 -7.55 -10.87 -1.56
C LYS A 135 -6.32 -11.04 -0.67
N ASP A 136 -6.35 -12.04 0.21
CA ASP A 136 -5.26 -12.44 1.13
C ASP A 136 -4.78 -11.36 2.12
N PHE A 137 -5.28 -10.13 2.04
CA PHE A 137 -4.80 -9.00 2.85
C PHE A 137 -4.94 -9.23 4.35
N LYS A 138 -6.06 -9.81 4.80
CA LYS A 138 -6.24 -10.15 6.23
C LYS A 138 -5.10 -11.03 6.73
N LYS A 139 -4.82 -12.11 6.01
CA LYS A 139 -3.80 -13.09 6.36
C LYS A 139 -2.42 -12.43 6.38
N GLN A 140 -2.08 -11.70 5.32
CA GLN A 140 -0.81 -10.98 5.20
C GLN A 140 -0.60 -9.97 6.33
N TRP A 141 -1.64 -9.21 6.68
CA TRP A 141 -1.59 -8.23 7.76
C TRP A 141 -1.36 -8.88 9.13
N GLU A 142 -2.05 -9.98 9.41
CA GLU A 142 -1.89 -10.74 10.66
C GLU A 142 -0.50 -11.39 10.75
N GLU A 143 0.00 -12.00 9.67
CA GLU A 143 1.34 -12.60 9.58
C GLU A 143 2.44 -11.56 9.78
N ALA A 144 2.34 -10.40 9.12
CA ALA A 144 3.33 -9.33 9.22
C ALA A 144 3.46 -8.75 10.65
N LYS A 145 2.39 -8.81 11.45
CA LYS A 145 2.41 -8.41 12.86
C LYS A 145 3.11 -9.44 13.75
N ILE A 146 3.15 -10.72 13.33
CA ILE A 146 3.81 -11.83 14.02
C ILE A 146 5.29 -11.89 13.64
N ASP A 147 5.60 -12.05 12.35
CA ASP A 147 6.96 -12.32 11.84
C ASP A 147 7.90 -11.12 11.97
N GLY A 148 7.33 -9.91 12.10
CA GLY A 148 8.09 -8.69 12.37
C GLY A 148 8.73 -8.60 13.75
N ASP A 149 8.47 -9.56 14.65
CA ASP A 149 8.90 -9.51 16.05
C ASP A 149 10.30 -10.03 16.33
N GLY A 150 10.97 -10.61 15.32
CA GLY A 150 12.22 -11.32 15.53
C GLY A 150 12.07 -12.55 16.44
N VAL A 151 10.84 -12.90 16.85
CA VAL A 151 10.52 -14.11 17.57
C VAL A 151 10.26 -15.18 16.51
N ALA A 152 11.28 -15.97 16.20
CA ALA A 152 11.07 -17.25 15.54
C ALA A 152 10.00 -18.02 16.34
N TYR A 153 9.02 -18.60 15.66
CA TYR A 153 8.08 -19.52 16.27
C TYR A 153 8.87 -20.48 17.19
N PRO A 154 8.53 -20.61 18.50
CA PRO A 154 8.93 -21.81 19.20
C PRO A 154 8.30 -22.93 18.37
N GLY A 155 9.17 -23.74 17.76
CA GLY A 155 8.76 -24.66 16.72
C GLY A 155 7.54 -25.47 17.12
N ASN A 156 6.78 -25.89 16.11
CA ASN A 156 6.20 -27.21 16.17
C ASN A 156 7.36 -28.19 16.40
N ILE A 157 7.67 -28.43 17.66
CA ILE A 157 8.49 -29.55 18.11
C ILE A 157 7.52 -30.73 18.00
N GLU A 158 7.58 -31.46 16.90
CA GLU A 158 7.29 -32.90 16.93
C GLU A 158 8.48 -33.63 17.56
#